data_AF-A0AAV1JQ25-F1
#
_entry.id   AF-A0AAV1JQ25-F1
#
_cell.length_a   1.000
_cell.length_b   1.000
_cell.length_c   1.000
_cell.angle_alpha   90.00
_cell.angle_beta   90.00
_cell.angle_gamma   90.00
#
_symmetry.space_group_name_H-M   'P 1'
#
loop_
_entity.id
_entity.type
_entity.pdbx_description
1 polymer ?
#
loop_
_entity_poly.entity_id
_entity_poly.type
_entity_poly.pdbx_seq_one_letter_code
_entity_poly.pdbx_strand_id
1 'polypeptide(L)'
;MQAIYLLIYFFAVTRASVIFEDCGSAYDLVTVNIDGCDKNPPCYVTLGDEIPVNVRFYADFASLQLDQDVVIKVNFVNERTPVTPEPCDILLCPVQTDAITSFTSTMSVPSKMALNQRGYLQWRVYNEKNRVVLCYSVLVQTQTYVQKMMKRAALLTSSVQGDKMNKQQHYPLGHPRNPIGNLPNVTFEFYG
;
A
#
# COMPACT_ATOMS: atom_id res chain seq x y z
N MET A 1 12.50 1.84 -46.82
CA MET A 1 13.41 1.64 -45.67
C MET A 1 13.03 2.68 -44.63
N GLN A 2 12.04 2.38 -43.79
CA GLN A 2 12.16 1.91 -42.40
C GLN A 2 12.83 2.92 -41.45
N ALA A 3 12.01 3.51 -40.57
CA ALA A 3 12.33 3.72 -39.15
C ALA A 3 11.06 4.24 -38.43
N ILE A 4 10.18 3.33 -38.02
CA ILE A 4 9.13 3.65 -37.04
C ILE A 4 9.79 3.51 -35.67
N TYR A 5 10.02 4.64 -35.01
CA TYR A 5 10.56 4.69 -33.65
C TYR A 5 9.48 4.23 -32.66
N LEU A 6 9.72 3.11 -32.00
CA LEU A 6 8.96 2.62 -30.85
C LEU A 6 9.20 3.54 -29.64
N LEU A 7 8.24 4.43 -29.37
CA LEU A 7 8.12 5.11 -28.08
C LEU A 7 7.68 4.08 -27.03
N ILE A 8 8.63 3.47 -26.34
CA ILE A 8 8.37 2.69 -25.13
C ILE A 8 8.04 3.68 -24.01
N TYR A 9 6.75 3.86 -23.75
CA TYR A 9 6.24 4.62 -22.62
C TYR A 9 6.62 3.87 -21.33
N PHE A 10 7.63 4.36 -20.61
CA PHE A 10 7.94 3.90 -19.26
C PHE A 10 6.77 4.35 -18.36
N PHE A 11 5.75 3.50 -18.22
CA PHE A 11 4.73 3.70 -17.20
C PHE A 11 5.42 3.53 -15.86
N ALA A 12 5.78 4.64 -15.22
CA ALA A 12 6.19 4.65 -13.83
C ALA A 12 4.99 4.12 -13.02
N VAL A 13 5.10 2.89 -12.52
CA VAL A 13 4.10 2.30 -11.63
C VAL A 13 4.13 3.13 -10.35
N THR A 14 3.15 4.02 -10.19
CA THR A 14 2.98 4.80 -8.96
C THR A 14 2.53 3.86 -7.85
N ARG A 15 3.47 3.43 -7.00
CA ARG A 15 3.14 2.67 -5.79
C ARG A 15 2.47 3.60 -4.78
N ALA A 16 1.32 3.19 -4.26
CA ALA A 16 0.62 3.93 -3.23
C ALA A 16 1.14 3.53 -1.86
N SER A 17 1.47 4.53 -1.02
CA SER A 17 1.79 4.27 0.38
C SER A 17 0.54 3.77 1.09
N VAL A 18 0.66 2.69 1.86
CA VAL A 18 -0.40 2.21 2.74
C VAL A 18 -0.59 3.17 3.91
N ILE A 19 -1.73 3.09 4.59
CA ILE A 19 -1.92 3.73 5.89
C ILE A 19 -1.19 2.90 6.95
N PHE A 20 -0.36 3.56 7.75
CA PHE A 20 0.42 2.96 8.82
C PHE A 20 0.36 3.82 10.09
N GLU A 21 0.60 3.19 11.23
CA GLU A 21 0.76 3.83 12.53
C GLU A 21 2.22 3.69 12.97
N ASP A 22 2.88 4.79 13.31
CA ASP A 22 4.22 4.76 13.90
C ASP A 22 4.13 4.29 15.37
N CYS A 23 4.94 3.30 15.73
CA CYS A 23 4.95 2.69 17.06
C CYS A 23 6.20 3.00 17.90
N GLY A 24 6.95 4.04 17.55
CA GLY A 24 8.15 4.50 18.28
C GLY A 24 9.42 4.49 17.44
N SER A 25 9.35 4.95 16.19
CA SER A 25 10.53 5.15 15.34
C SER A 25 11.45 6.24 15.92
N ALA A 26 12.76 6.09 15.75
CA ALA A 26 13.70 7.17 15.96
C ALA A 26 13.91 8.02 14.70
N TYR A 27 13.81 7.40 13.53
CA TYR A 27 13.79 8.05 12.23
C TYR A 27 12.36 8.47 11.85
N ASP A 28 12.23 9.45 10.96
CA ASP A 28 10.92 9.91 10.51
C ASP A 28 10.44 9.09 9.31
N LEU A 29 9.36 8.31 9.50
CA LEU A 29 8.72 7.57 8.41
C LEU A 29 8.05 8.51 7.40
N VAL A 30 8.36 8.33 6.11
CA VAL A 30 7.80 9.13 5.01
C VAL A 30 6.75 8.33 4.23
N THR A 31 7.09 7.11 3.81
CA THR A 31 6.14 6.22 3.10
C THR A 31 6.42 4.75 3.38
N VAL A 32 5.36 3.94 3.39
CA VAL A 32 5.44 2.47 3.42
C VAL A 32 4.66 1.94 2.22
N ASN A 33 5.34 1.31 1.28
CA ASN A 33 4.74 0.73 0.07
C ASN A 33 4.81 -0.79 0.15
N ILE A 34 3.66 -1.46 0.25
CA ILE A 34 3.55 -2.93 0.26
C ILE A 34 3.01 -3.38 -1.09
N ASP A 35 3.73 -4.26 -1.78
CA ASP A 35 3.30 -4.71 -3.11
C ASP A 35 1.93 -5.40 -3.05
N GLY A 36 1.03 -5.02 -3.96
CA GLY A 36 -0.35 -5.50 -4.00
C GLY A 36 -1.32 -4.83 -3.02
N CYS A 37 -0.89 -3.85 -2.24
CA CYS A 37 -1.76 -3.04 -1.39
C CYS A 37 -1.87 -1.60 -1.90
N ASP A 38 -3.02 -0.98 -1.61
CA ASP A 38 -3.30 0.42 -1.93
C ASP A 38 -3.47 1.24 -0.63
N LYS A 39 -3.99 2.47 -0.76
CA LYS A 39 -4.22 3.35 0.40
C LYS A 39 -5.40 2.88 1.27
N ASN A 40 -6.25 1.97 0.79
CA ASN A 40 -7.48 1.60 1.45
C ASN A 40 -7.23 0.41 2.39
N PRO A 41 -7.44 0.56 3.70
CA PRO A 41 -7.32 -0.55 4.62
C PRO A 41 -8.53 -1.51 4.50
N PRO A 42 -8.35 -2.82 4.75
CA PRO A 42 -7.10 -3.48 5.13
C PRO A 42 -6.24 -3.85 3.91
N CYS A 43 -4.92 -3.90 4.12
CA CYS A 43 -3.99 -4.49 3.17
C CYS A 43 -4.13 -6.03 3.16
N TYR A 44 -4.47 -6.62 2.02
CA TYR A 44 -4.68 -8.05 1.94
C TYR A 44 -3.38 -8.81 1.73
N VAL A 45 -2.98 -9.61 2.72
CA VAL A 45 -1.78 -10.45 2.66
C VAL A 45 -2.18 -11.90 2.36
N THR A 46 -1.58 -12.48 1.33
CA THR A 46 -1.89 -13.86 0.95
C THR A 46 -0.93 -14.80 1.65
N LEU A 47 -1.44 -15.85 2.27
CA LEU A 47 -0.58 -16.83 2.95
C LEU A 47 0.39 -17.49 1.96
N GLY A 48 1.67 -17.58 2.33
CA GLY A 48 2.73 -18.16 1.51
C GLY A 48 3.29 -17.25 0.41
N ASP A 49 2.77 -16.03 0.24
CA ASP A 49 3.33 -15.08 -0.73
C ASP A 49 4.66 -14.51 -0.22
N GLU A 50 5.54 -14.17 -1.16
CA GLU A 50 6.68 -13.27 -0.96
C GLU A 50 6.30 -11.87 -1.42
N ILE A 51 6.33 -10.90 -0.50
CA ILE A 51 5.81 -9.55 -0.73
C ILE A 51 6.94 -8.53 -0.56
N PRO A 52 7.37 -7.85 -1.63
CA PRO A 52 8.27 -6.71 -1.54
C PRO A 52 7.62 -5.54 -0.79
N VAL A 53 8.35 -5.00 0.17
CA VAL A 53 7.98 -3.83 0.98
C VAL A 53 9.08 -2.80 0.84
N ASN A 54 8.73 -1.60 0.37
CA ASN A 54 9.65 -0.48 0.27
C ASN A 54 9.28 0.58 1.30
N VAL A 55 10.26 0.99 2.10
CA VAL A 55 10.09 2.03 3.12
C VAL A 55 10.97 3.21 2.76
N ARG A 56 10.42 4.42 2.89
CA ARG A 56 11.17 5.69 2.80
C ARG A 56 11.10 6.40 4.13
N PHE A 57 12.22 6.91 4.59
CA PHE A 57 12.35 7.57 5.89
C PHE A 57 13.45 8.62 5.83
N TYR A 58 13.41 9.56 6.76
CA TYR A 58 14.49 10.52 7.01
C TYR A 58 15.27 10.10 8.25
N ALA A 59 16.60 10.03 8.13
CA ALA A 59 17.49 9.60 9.21
C ALA A 59 18.29 10.79 9.76
N ASP A 60 18.15 11.04 11.05
CA ASP A 60 18.85 12.08 11.82
C ASP A 60 20.25 11.64 12.30
N PHE A 61 20.52 10.33 12.28
CA PHE A 61 21.84 9.77 12.58
C PHE A 61 22.18 8.57 11.71
N ALA A 62 23.47 8.29 11.59
CA ALA A 62 23.96 7.18 10.79
C ALA A 62 23.74 5.85 11.53
N SER A 63 23.37 4.82 10.78
CA SER A 63 23.36 3.43 11.23
C SER A 63 24.14 2.58 10.23
N LEU A 64 24.88 1.60 10.74
CA LEU A 64 25.71 0.71 9.93
C LEU A 64 24.95 -0.55 9.53
N GLN A 65 23.96 -0.94 10.35
CA GLN A 65 23.15 -2.13 10.18
C GLN A 65 21.67 -1.78 10.36
N LEU A 66 20.81 -2.55 9.72
CA LEU A 66 19.35 -2.46 9.82
C LEU A 66 18.76 -3.87 9.96
N ASP A 67 18.74 -4.38 11.18
CA ASP A 67 18.16 -5.68 11.53
C ASP A 67 16.63 -5.58 11.59
N GLN A 68 15.94 -6.53 10.98
CA GLN A 68 14.50 -6.46 10.75
C GLN A 68 13.76 -7.53 11.57
N ASP A 69 12.82 -7.09 12.39
CA ASP A 69 11.90 -7.95 13.12
C ASP A 69 10.46 -7.67 12.68
N VAL A 70 9.87 -8.64 12.01
CA VAL A 70 8.55 -8.49 11.39
C VAL A 70 7.62 -9.57 11.93
N VAL A 71 6.46 -9.12 12.41
CA VAL A 71 5.48 -9.96 13.08
C VAL A 71 4.10 -9.65 12.55
N ILE A 72 3.39 -10.69 12.12
CA ILE A 72 1.95 -10.62 11.85
C ILE A 72 1.21 -11.02 13.12
N LYS A 73 0.43 -10.08 13.64
CA LYS A 73 -0.40 -10.23 14.83
C LYS A 73 -1.85 -10.38 14.41
N VAL A 74 -2.37 -11.59 14.47
CA VAL A 74 -3.76 -11.89 14.09
C VAL A 74 -4.44 -12.55 15.28
N ASN A 75 -5.52 -11.95 15.75
CA ASN A 75 -6.18 -12.31 17.01
C ASN A 75 -5.18 -12.28 18.19
N PHE A 76 -4.95 -13.42 18.83
CA PHE A 76 -4.00 -13.59 19.94
C PHE A 76 -2.73 -14.36 19.53
N VAL A 77 -2.52 -14.56 18.23
CA VAL A 77 -1.35 -15.28 17.69
C VAL A 77 -0.41 -14.27 17.03
N ASN A 78 0.85 -14.31 17.46
CA ASN A 78 1.93 -13.52 16.90
C ASN A 78 2.85 -14.46 16.12
N GLU A 79 2.88 -14.33 14.79
CA GLU A 79 3.78 -15.11 13.95
C GLU A 79 4.87 -14.22 13.37
N ARG A 80 6.12 -14.62 13.56
CA ARG A 80 7.27 -13.94 12.97
C ARG A 80 7.34 -14.29 11.48
N THR A 81 7.60 -13.28 10.65
CA THR A 81 7.71 -13.45 9.20
C THR A 81 9.16 -13.33 8.77
N PRO A 82 9.70 -14.30 8.01
CA PRO A 82 11.03 -14.18 7.43
C PRO A 82 11.10 -12.98 6.47
N VAL A 83 12.24 -12.29 6.46
CA VAL A 83 12.49 -11.13 5.60
C VAL A 83 13.86 -11.24 4.95
N THR A 84 13.93 -10.88 3.67
CA THR A 84 15.17 -10.85 2.88
C THR A 84 15.47 -9.41 2.41
N PRO A 85 16.73 -8.94 2.46
CA PRO A 85 17.92 -9.65 2.93
C PRO A 85 17.88 -9.92 4.43
N GLU A 86 18.42 -11.07 4.84
CA GLU A 86 18.58 -11.38 6.25
C GLU A 86 19.60 -10.41 6.88
N PRO A 87 19.52 -10.16 8.20
CA PRO A 87 20.38 -9.21 8.90
C PRO A 87 21.89 -9.47 8.72
N CYS A 88 22.28 -10.72 8.47
CA CYS A 88 23.66 -11.13 8.26
C CYS A 88 24.17 -10.98 6.82
N ASP A 89 23.28 -10.74 5.85
CA ASP A 89 23.66 -10.56 4.44
C ASP A 89 23.97 -9.09 4.09
N ILE A 90 23.52 -8.15 4.93
CA ILE A 90 23.74 -6.70 4.78
C ILE A 90 24.90 -6.22 5.66
N LEU A 91 26.10 -6.71 5.37
CA LEU A 91 27.28 -6.40 6.20
C LEU A 91 27.68 -4.91 6.19
N LEU A 92 27.17 -4.08 5.27
CA LEU A 92 27.26 -2.62 5.29
C LEU A 92 26.13 -1.98 4.47
N CYS A 93 25.15 -1.37 5.12
CA CYS A 93 24.24 -0.40 4.48
C CYS A 93 24.30 0.91 5.27
N PRO A 94 25.39 1.69 5.15
CA PRO A 94 25.50 2.94 5.89
C PRO A 94 24.35 3.86 5.48
N VAL A 95 23.43 4.08 6.43
CA VAL A 95 22.34 5.03 6.25
C VAL A 95 22.93 6.43 6.21
N GLN A 96 22.68 7.16 5.12
CA GLN A 96 23.10 8.56 5.01
C GLN A 96 22.24 9.40 5.95
N THR A 97 22.89 10.27 6.71
CA THR A 97 22.20 11.23 7.58
C THR A 97 21.65 12.38 6.77
N ASP A 98 20.66 13.06 7.33
CA ASP A 98 20.11 14.32 6.82
C ASP A 98 19.50 14.22 5.41
N ALA A 99 19.16 13.00 4.99
CA ALA A 99 18.59 12.71 3.68
C ALA A 99 17.43 11.71 3.77
N ILE A 100 16.50 11.81 2.82
CA ILE A 100 15.45 10.79 2.65
C ILE A 100 16.10 9.55 2.05
N THR A 101 16.19 8.50 2.86
CA THR A 101 16.70 7.18 2.49
C THR A 101 15.55 6.21 2.26
N SER A 102 15.82 5.14 1.51
CA SER A 102 14.85 4.06 1.32
C SER A 102 15.54 2.72 1.21
N PHE A 103 14.88 1.67 1.69
CA PHE A 103 15.26 0.29 1.40
C PHE A 103 14.03 -0.53 1.00
N THR A 104 14.27 -1.64 0.32
CA THR A 104 13.25 -2.62 -0.04
C THR A 104 13.62 -3.95 0.57
N SER A 105 12.65 -4.62 1.16
CA SER A 105 12.80 -5.97 1.70
C SER A 105 11.64 -6.84 1.30
N THR A 106 11.88 -8.13 1.11
CA THR A 106 10.86 -9.10 0.73
C THR A 106 10.44 -9.88 1.96
N MET A 107 9.16 -9.79 2.33
CA MET A 107 8.58 -10.53 3.45
C MET A 107 7.93 -11.83 2.95
N SER A 108 8.24 -12.95 3.59
CA SER A 108 7.56 -14.23 3.36
C SER A 108 6.39 -14.39 4.32
N VAL A 109 5.15 -14.34 3.81
CA VAL A 109 3.94 -14.47 4.63
C VAL A 109 3.81 -15.92 5.12
N PRO A 110 3.67 -16.19 6.43
CA PRO A 110 3.53 -17.55 6.93
C PRO A 110 2.32 -18.28 6.33
N SER A 111 2.52 -19.54 5.94
CA SER A 111 1.47 -20.35 5.32
C SER A 111 0.44 -20.90 6.31
N LYS A 112 0.79 -20.94 7.60
CA LYS A 112 -0.03 -21.49 8.68
C LYS A 112 -0.56 -20.38 9.59
N MET A 113 -1.54 -19.62 9.09
CA MET A 113 -2.26 -18.61 9.87
C MET A 113 -3.77 -18.71 9.63
N ALA A 114 -4.55 -18.13 10.54
CA ALA A 114 -6.00 -18.08 10.39
C ALA A 114 -6.39 -17.25 9.15
N LEU A 115 -7.31 -17.77 8.34
CA LEU A 115 -7.78 -17.13 7.10
C LEU A 115 -8.89 -16.11 7.36
N ASN A 116 -8.94 -15.06 6.53
CA ASN A 116 -9.96 -14.00 6.59
C ASN A 116 -10.00 -13.25 7.93
N GLN A 117 -8.88 -13.24 8.65
CA GLN A 117 -8.79 -12.55 9.92
C GLN A 117 -8.08 -11.22 9.75
N ARG A 118 -8.56 -10.20 10.46
CA ARG A 118 -7.90 -8.91 10.54
C ARG A 118 -6.86 -8.91 11.65
N GLY A 119 -5.82 -8.13 11.45
CA GLY A 119 -4.73 -8.02 12.40
C GLY A 119 -3.77 -6.93 11.99
N TYR A 120 -2.59 -6.93 12.60
CA TYR A 120 -1.56 -5.94 12.34
C TYR A 120 -0.30 -6.61 11.85
N LEU A 121 0.23 -6.14 10.72
CA LEU A 121 1.62 -6.36 10.34
C LEU A 121 2.45 -5.31 11.07
N GLN A 122 3.27 -5.74 12.03
CA GLN A 122 4.21 -4.88 12.71
C GLN A 122 5.62 -5.10 12.17
N TRP A 123 6.28 -4.01 11.82
CA TRP A 123 7.66 -4.00 11.34
C TRP A 123 8.51 -3.17 12.29
N ARG A 124 9.60 -3.75 12.78
CA ARG A 124 10.61 -3.08 13.60
C ARG A 124 11.96 -3.21 12.94
N VAL A 125 12.71 -2.12 12.91
CA VAL A 125 14.09 -2.10 12.43
C VAL A 125 15.00 -1.62 13.55
N TYR A 126 16.04 -2.40 13.81
CA TYR A 126 17.05 -2.15 14.83
C TYR A 126 18.36 -1.79 14.15
N ASN A 127 19.11 -0.85 14.71
CA ASN A 127 20.47 -0.58 14.26
C ASN A 127 21.53 -1.39 15.02
N GLU A 128 22.81 -1.15 14.73
CA GLU A 128 23.93 -1.85 15.38
C GLU A 128 24.01 -1.62 16.90
N LYS A 129 23.34 -0.59 17.42
CA LYS A 129 23.23 -0.30 18.86
C LYS A 129 21.97 -0.89 19.49
N ASN A 130 21.24 -1.74 18.75
CA ASN A 130 19.96 -2.33 19.14
C ASN A 130 18.89 -1.26 19.46
N ARG A 131 19.00 -0.06 18.89
CA ARG A 131 17.96 0.99 18.98
C ARG A 131 16.93 0.74 17.88
N VAL A 132 15.66 0.81 18.24
CA VAL A 132 14.56 0.81 17.25
C VAL A 132 14.65 2.10 16.45
N VAL A 133 15.06 2.02 15.19
CA VAL A 133 15.17 3.16 14.30
C VAL A 133 13.90 3.38 13.47
N LEU A 134 13.19 2.30 13.14
CA LEU A 134 11.87 2.36 12.50
C LEU A 134 10.90 1.40 13.21
N CYS A 135 9.67 1.85 13.44
CA CYS A 135 8.58 1.04 13.99
C CYS A 135 7.27 1.46 13.34
N TYR A 136 6.61 0.55 12.63
CA TYR A 136 5.26 0.82 12.13
C TYR A 136 4.35 -0.41 12.17
N SER A 137 3.05 -0.14 12.21
CA SER A 137 1.99 -1.15 12.12
C SER A 137 1.02 -0.83 10.99
N VAL A 138 0.62 -1.85 10.23
CA VAL A 138 -0.34 -1.75 9.12
C VAL A 138 -1.50 -2.70 9.37
N LEU A 139 -2.74 -2.21 9.21
CA LEU A 139 -3.93 -3.07 9.29
C LEU A 139 -3.96 -4.02 8.08
N VAL A 140 -3.86 -5.31 8.35
CA VAL A 140 -3.86 -6.36 7.32
C VAL A 140 -5.03 -7.31 7.48
N GLN A 141 -5.36 -8.01 6.40
CA GLN A 141 -6.31 -9.12 6.43
C GLN A 141 -5.75 -10.31 5.65
N THR A 142 -5.69 -11.49 6.27
CA THR A 142 -5.20 -12.70 5.62
C THR A 142 -6.18 -13.20 4.56
N GLN A 143 -5.65 -13.72 3.46
CA GLN A 143 -6.44 -14.32 2.40
C GLN A 143 -5.75 -15.54 1.78
N THR A 144 -6.53 -16.35 1.07
CA THR A 144 -6.01 -17.43 0.21
C THR A 144 -5.65 -16.90 -1.17
N TYR A 145 -4.84 -17.68 -1.89
CA TYR A 145 -4.54 -17.41 -3.30
C TYR A 145 -5.82 -17.31 -4.16
N VAL A 146 -6.79 -18.21 -3.93
CA VAL A 146 -8.07 -18.19 -4.64
C VAL A 146 -8.81 -16.86 -4.43
N GLN A 147 -8.85 -16.36 -3.21
CA GLN A 147 -9.47 -15.06 -2.90
C GLN A 147 -8.73 -13.88 -3.55
N LYS A 148 -7.38 -13.91 -3.57
CA LYS A 148 -6.57 -12.93 -4.30
C LYS A 148 -6.97 -12.88 -5.78
N MET A 149 -7.10 -14.04 -6.41
CA MET A 149 -7.48 -14.14 -7.83
C MET A 149 -8.90 -13.66 -8.09
N MET A 150 -9.86 -14.03 -7.23
CA MET A 150 -11.26 -13.56 -7.34
C MET A 150 -11.37 -12.04 -7.23
N LYS A 151 -10.65 -11.41 -6.28
CA LYS A 151 -10.63 -9.95 -6.13
C LYS A 151 -10.03 -9.26 -7.35
N ARG A 152 -8.92 -9.79 -7.88
CA ARG A 152 -8.30 -9.26 -9.11
C ARG A 152 -9.25 -9.34 -10.30
N ALA A 153 -9.94 -10.47 -10.48
CA ALA A 153 -10.94 -10.62 -11.53
C ALA A 153 -12.09 -9.61 -11.37
N ALA A 154 -12.62 -9.43 -10.15
CA ALA A 154 -13.66 -8.45 -9.87
C ALA A 154 -13.23 -7.01 -10.22
N LEU A 155 -12.02 -6.61 -9.81
CA LEU A 155 -11.49 -5.27 -10.13
C LEU A 155 -11.36 -5.03 -11.63
N LEU A 156 -10.88 -6.02 -12.38
CA LEU A 156 -10.80 -5.94 -13.85
C LEU A 156 -12.18 -5.82 -14.50
N THR A 157 -13.20 -6.53 -13.98
CA THR A 157 -14.57 -6.37 -14.50
C THR A 157 -15.14 -4.99 -14.20
N SER A 158 -14.84 -4.42 -13.03
CA SER A 158 -15.27 -3.07 -12.65
C SER A 158 -14.61 -1.98 -13.51
N SER A 159 -13.31 -2.11 -13.81
CA SER A 159 -12.62 -1.15 -14.68
C SER A 159 -13.18 -1.17 -16.12
N VAL A 160 -13.48 -2.36 -16.65
CA VAL A 160 -14.09 -2.52 -17.99
C VAL A 160 -15.50 -1.90 -18.03
N GLN A 161 -16.28 -2.01 -16.96
CA GLN A 161 -17.62 -1.42 -16.91
C GLN A 161 -17.57 0.12 -16.80
N GLY A 162 -16.62 0.67 -16.04
CA GLY A 162 -16.41 2.12 -15.94
C GLY A 162 -16.04 2.78 -17.28
N ASP A 163 -15.19 2.13 -18.07
CA ASP A 163 -14.82 2.61 -19.41
C ASP A 163 -15.98 2.61 -20.41
N LYS A 164 -16.91 1.66 -20.28
CA LYS A 164 -18.11 1.61 -21.13
C LYS A 164 -19.10 2.76 -20.81
N MET A 165 -19.24 3.16 -19.54
CA MET A 165 -20.06 4.32 -19.19
C MET A 165 -19.45 5.65 -19.64
N ASN A 166 -18.12 5.80 -19.55
CA ASN A 166 -17.45 7.05 -19.97
C ASN A 166 -17.47 7.25 -21.51
N LYS A 167 -17.57 6.18 -22.30
CA LYS A 167 -17.72 6.27 -23.76
C LYS A 167 -19.13 6.62 -24.25
N GLN A 168 -20.15 6.63 -23.39
CA GLN A 168 -21.53 6.98 -23.79
C GLN A 168 -21.88 8.46 -23.64
N GLN A 169 -20.97 9.31 -23.14
CA GLN A 169 -21.26 10.71 -22.80
C GLN A 169 -20.69 11.75 -23.80
N HIS A 170 -20.49 11.37 -25.07
CA HIS A 170 -20.11 12.28 -26.17
C HIS A 170 -21.08 12.15 -27.36
N TYR A 171 -22.31 12.62 -27.19
CA TYR A 171 -23.17 13.04 -28.30
C TYR A 171 -23.63 14.47 -28.02
N PRO A 172 -23.38 15.44 -28.92
CA PRO A 172 -23.78 16.83 -28.69
C PRO A 172 -25.30 16.95 -28.85
N LEU A 173 -26.00 17.20 -27.73
CA LEU A 173 -27.42 17.57 -27.75
C LEU A 173 -27.55 19.04 -28.15
N GLY A 174 -28.18 19.25 -29.31
CA GLY A 174 -28.55 20.57 -29.79
C GLY A 174 -29.51 21.29 -28.84
N HIS A 175 -29.31 22.60 -28.73
CA HIS A 175 -30.28 23.55 -28.18
C HIS A 175 -31.59 23.54 -28.97
N PRO A 176 -32.75 23.78 -28.31
CA PRO A 176 -33.29 25.13 -28.39
C PRO A 176 -33.87 25.68 -27.07
N ARG A 177 -34.17 26.98 -27.14
CA ARG A 177 -34.40 27.99 -26.11
C ARG A 177 -35.58 27.75 -25.15
N ASN A 178 -35.37 28.26 -23.93
CA ASN A 178 -36.35 28.62 -22.90
C ASN A 178 -37.39 29.64 -23.42
N PRO A 179 -38.59 29.80 -22.81
CA PRO A 179 -38.68 30.71 -21.65
C PRO A 179 -39.77 30.45 -20.57
N ILE A 180 -39.41 30.84 -19.34
CA ILE A 180 -40.20 31.54 -18.28
C ILE A 180 -41.31 30.77 -17.54
N GLY A 181 -41.17 30.69 -16.20
CA GLY A 181 -42.30 30.49 -15.28
C GLY A 181 -41.94 30.05 -13.84
N ASN A 182 -41.62 31.02 -12.98
CA ASN A 182 -41.80 31.12 -11.52
C ASN A 182 -41.71 29.89 -10.59
N LEU A 183 -40.75 29.97 -9.64
CA LEU A 183 -40.72 29.27 -8.35
C LEU A 183 -41.80 29.79 -7.39
N PRO A 184 -42.19 28.97 -6.39
CA PRO A 184 -42.02 29.43 -5.02
C PRO A 184 -41.29 28.43 -4.11
N ASN A 185 -40.62 29.02 -3.11
CA ASN A 185 -39.93 28.40 -1.99
C ASN A 185 -40.82 27.42 -1.21
N VAL A 186 -40.26 26.26 -0.84
CA VAL A 186 -40.78 25.42 0.25
C VAL A 186 -39.64 25.16 1.23
N THR A 187 -39.74 25.78 2.40
CA THR A 187 -39.01 25.45 3.63
C THR A 187 -39.62 24.19 4.26
N PHE A 188 -38.79 23.21 4.64
CA PHE A 188 -39.20 22.10 5.49
C PHE A 188 -38.49 22.19 6.84
N GLU A 189 -39.29 22.37 7.89
CA GLU A 189 -38.90 22.23 9.30
C GLU A 189 -38.81 20.74 9.65
N PHE A 190 -37.78 20.37 10.41
CA PHE A 190 -37.65 19.04 11.02
C PHE A 190 -38.07 19.11 12.49
N TYR A 191 -39.08 18.33 12.86
CA TYR A 191 -39.31 17.87 14.24
C TYR A 191 -39.56 16.36 14.20
N GLY A 192 -38.90 15.65 15.12
CA GLY A 192 -38.99 14.20 15.33
C GLY A 192 -37.77 13.69 16.07
#